data_AF-A0A0K3A559-F1
#
_entry.id   AF-A0A0K3A559-F1
#
_cell.length_a   1.000
_cell.length_b   1.000
_cell.length_c   1.000
_cell.angle_alpha   90.00
_cell.angle_beta   90.00
_cell.angle_gamma   90.00
#
_symmetry.space_group_name_H-M   'P 1'
#
loop_
_entity.id
_entity.type
_entity.pdbx_description
1 polymer ?
#
loop_
_entity_poly.entity_id
_entity_poly.type
_entity_poly.pdbx_seq_one_letter_code
_entity_poly.pdbx_strand_id
1 'polypeptide(L)'
;MHDGEHAHRILALLLSPERTYPNLFDAHPPFQIDGNFGGTAGITEMLLQSWGDSIWLLPALPQAWPQRQVRGLRVRGAAGVDLAWRDGRLQYARLSSERGGHYTLAYGGQTLTADLSPGATMELGLHDDRLVWQ
;
A
#
# COMPACT_ATOMS: atom_id res chain seq x y z
N MET A 1 -6.74 -13.05 3.51
CA MET A 1 -6.50 -11.58 3.45
C MET A 1 -5.30 -11.28 4.33
N HIS A 2 -4.50 -10.25 4.03
CA HIS A 2 -3.27 -9.90 4.76
C HIS A 2 -2.11 -10.92 4.69
N ASP A 3 -2.16 -11.88 3.76
CA ASP A 3 -1.07 -12.83 3.52
C ASP A 3 -0.20 -12.31 2.36
N GLY A 4 0.86 -11.57 2.70
CA GLY A 4 1.77 -10.99 1.72
C GLY A 4 2.53 -12.02 0.90
N GLU A 5 2.86 -13.16 1.50
CA GLU A 5 3.57 -14.24 0.81
C GLU A 5 2.68 -14.89 -0.24
N HIS A 6 1.43 -15.18 0.11
CA HIS A 6 0.48 -15.70 -0.86
C HIS A 6 0.22 -14.70 -2.00
N ALA A 7 -0.03 -13.43 -1.67
CA ALA A 7 -0.25 -12.38 -2.67
C ALA A 7 0.97 -12.22 -3.61
N HIS A 8 2.19 -12.27 -3.08
CA HIS A 8 3.41 -12.22 -3.88
C HIS A 8 3.56 -13.44 -4.80
N ARG A 9 3.19 -14.65 -4.34
CA ARG A 9 3.17 -15.84 -5.21
C ARG A 9 2.19 -15.69 -6.37
N ILE A 10 1.00 -15.14 -6.12
CA ILE A 10 0.01 -14.87 -7.17
C ILE A 10 0.53 -13.81 -8.15
N LEU A 11 1.18 -12.75 -7.66
CA LEU A 11 1.81 -11.75 -8.52
C LEU A 11 2.93 -12.36 -9.37
N ALA A 12 3.77 -13.22 -8.80
CA ALA A 12 4.82 -13.92 -9.54
C ALA A 12 4.23 -14.84 -10.63
N LEU A 13 3.11 -15.51 -10.36
CA LEU A 13 2.37 -16.29 -11.35
C LEU A 13 1.81 -15.39 -12.45
N LEU A 14 1.23 -14.24 -12.12
CA LEU A 14 0.72 -13.28 -13.11
C LEU A 14 1.83 -12.83 -14.07
N LEU A 15 3.03 -12.59 -13.54
CA LEU A 15 4.20 -12.13 -14.31
C LEU A 15 4.96 -13.26 -15.03
N SER A 16 4.51 -14.51 -14.89
CA SER A 16 5.14 -15.67 -15.53
C SER A 16 4.84 -15.72 -17.04
N PRO A 17 5.65 -16.45 -17.83
CA PRO A 17 5.33 -16.71 -19.24
C PRO A 17 4.01 -17.45 -19.47
N GLU A 18 3.44 -18.11 -18.45
CA GLU A 18 2.13 -18.75 -18.56
C GLU A 18 0.97 -17.75 -18.58
N ARG A 19 1.17 -16.55 -18.03
CA ARG A 19 0.14 -15.52 -17.82
C ARG A 19 0.49 -14.14 -18.39
N THR A 20 1.71 -13.93 -18.86
CA THR A 20 2.18 -12.66 -19.43
C THR A 20 2.95 -12.90 -20.71
N TYR A 21 2.56 -12.20 -21.78
CA TYR A 21 3.27 -12.18 -23.06
C TYR A 21 4.58 -11.36 -22.99
N PRO A 22 5.53 -11.50 -23.94
CA PRO A 22 6.78 -10.75 -23.94
C PRO A 22 6.63 -9.22 -23.97
N ASN A 23 5.47 -8.71 -24.41
CA ASN A 23 5.13 -7.29 -24.40
C ASN A 23 4.44 -6.84 -23.09
N LEU A 24 4.46 -7.69 -22.05
CA LEU A 24 3.86 -7.48 -20.74
C LEU A 24 2.32 -7.43 -20.72
N PHE A 25 1.65 -7.86 -21.80
CA PHE A 25 0.20 -8.03 -21.77
C PHE A 25 -0.19 -9.31 -21.02
N ASP A 26 -1.23 -9.18 -20.20
CA ASP A 26 -1.83 -10.31 -19.51
C ASP A 26 -2.48 -11.29 -20.49
N ALA A 27 -2.45 -12.57 -20.11
CA ALA A 27 -2.88 -13.70 -20.90
C ALA A 27 -3.84 -14.59 -20.09
N HIS A 28 -5.15 -14.39 -20.33
CA HIS A 28 -6.18 -15.38 -20.00
C HIS A 28 -6.11 -16.64 -20.91
N PRO A 29 -5.17 -16.66 -21.86
CA PRO A 29 -5.33 -16.48 -23.31
C PRO A 29 -6.75 -16.27 -23.88
N PRO A 30 -6.90 -15.45 -24.96
CA PRO A 30 -5.88 -14.55 -25.53
C PRO A 30 -5.61 -13.35 -24.60
N PHE A 31 -5.08 -12.25 -25.12
CA PHE A 31 -4.91 -11.00 -24.37
C PHE A 31 -6.22 -10.55 -23.71
N GLN A 32 -6.15 -10.26 -22.42
CA GLN A 32 -7.15 -9.50 -21.67
C GLN A 32 -6.43 -8.46 -20.80
N ILE A 33 -6.95 -7.24 -20.72
CA ILE A 33 -6.26 -6.13 -20.02
C ILE A 33 -6.53 -6.13 -18.51
N ASP A 34 -7.51 -6.91 -18.07
CA ASP A 34 -7.95 -6.98 -16.68
C ASP A 34 -6.86 -7.52 -15.75
N GLY A 35 -6.05 -8.50 -16.16
CA GLY A 35 -4.91 -8.95 -15.35
C GLY A 35 -3.81 -7.89 -15.18
N ASN A 36 -3.55 -7.03 -16.18
CA ASN A 36 -2.62 -5.91 -16.03
C ASN A 36 -3.09 -4.89 -14.97
N PHE A 37 -4.37 -4.49 -15.05
CA PHE A 37 -4.95 -3.56 -14.08
C PHE A 37 -5.10 -4.22 -12.70
N GLY A 38 -5.52 -5.48 -12.66
CA GLY A 38 -5.64 -6.28 -11.45
C GLY A 38 -4.30 -6.47 -10.74
N GLY A 39 -3.21 -6.71 -11.49
CA GLY A 39 -1.86 -6.81 -10.93
C GLY A 39 -1.39 -5.50 -10.29
N THR A 40 -1.65 -4.37 -10.95
CA THR A 40 -1.33 -3.04 -10.41
C THR A 40 -2.12 -2.74 -9.13
N ALA A 41 -3.42 -3.05 -9.13
CA ALA A 41 -4.26 -2.93 -7.95
C ALA A 41 -3.80 -3.86 -6.83
N GLY A 42 -3.44 -5.11 -7.15
CA GLY A 42 -2.93 -6.08 -6.20
C GLY A 42 -1.64 -5.62 -5.52
N ILE A 43 -0.70 -5.04 -6.26
CA ILE A 43 0.51 -4.42 -5.68
C ILE A 43 0.13 -3.29 -4.73
N THR A 44 -0.82 -2.44 -5.13
CA THR A 44 -1.27 -1.31 -4.30
C THR A 44 -1.90 -1.81 -3.01
N GLU A 45 -2.81 -2.79 -3.06
CA GLU A 45 -3.51 -3.35 -1.90
C GLU A 45 -2.61 -4.17 -0.96
N MET A 46 -1.44 -4.65 -1.42
CA MET A 46 -0.42 -5.23 -0.53
C MET A 46 0.27 -4.16 0.34
N LEU A 47 0.47 -2.96 -0.21
CA LEU A 47 1.22 -1.87 0.40
C LEU A 47 0.35 -0.90 1.19
N LEU A 48 -0.89 -0.69 0.74
CA LEU A 48 -1.82 0.27 1.32
C LEU A 48 -3.27 -0.15 1.05
N GLN A 49 -4.10 -0.15 2.08
CA GLN A 49 -5.55 -0.33 1.92
C GLN A 49 -6.30 0.81 2.61
N SER A 50 -7.48 1.16 2.10
CA SER A 50 -8.29 2.25 2.67
C SER A 50 -9.75 1.82 2.79
N TRP A 51 -10.11 1.09 3.84
CA TRP A 51 -11.47 0.59 4.05
C TRP A 51 -11.74 0.41 5.55
N GLY A 52 -13.02 0.36 5.93
CA GLY A 52 -13.42 0.25 7.34
C GLY A 52 -12.95 1.45 8.16
N ASP A 53 -13.12 2.66 7.62
CA ASP A 53 -12.69 3.94 8.22
C ASP A 53 -11.20 4.02 8.61
N SER A 54 -10.38 3.13 8.03
CA SER A 54 -8.96 3.01 8.34
C SER A 54 -8.10 2.97 7.07
N ILE A 55 -6.91 3.56 7.17
CA ILE A 55 -5.84 3.47 6.20
C ILE A 55 -4.83 2.45 6.75
N TRP A 56 -4.79 1.27 6.16
CA TRP A 56 -3.90 0.18 6.57
C TRP A 56 -2.56 0.30 5.86
N LEU A 57 -1.49 0.49 6.61
CA LEU A 57 -0.12 0.61 6.11
C LEU A 57 0.55 -0.76 6.06
N LEU A 58 1.17 -1.10 4.94
CA LEU A 58 1.88 -2.36 4.72
C LEU A 58 1.08 -3.63 5.13
N PRO A 59 -0.24 -3.72 4.80
CA PRO A 59 -1.11 -4.75 5.34
C PRO A 59 -0.80 -6.17 4.84
N ALA A 60 -0.04 -6.32 3.75
CA ALA A 60 0.37 -7.62 3.22
C ALA A 60 1.76 -7.52 2.56
N LEU A 61 2.73 -6.90 3.23
CA LEU A 61 4.09 -6.75 2.70
C LEU A 61 4.81 -8.13 2.65
N PRO A 62 5.26 -8.60 1.47
CA PRO A 62 6.04 -9.84 1.37
C PRO A 62 7.49 -9.64 1.82
N GLN A 63 8.10 -10.71 2.33
CA GLN A 63 9.52 -10.78 2.70
C GLN A 63 10.45 -10.52 1.52
N ALA A 64 9.99 -10.82 0.29
CA ALA A 64 10.72 -10.52 -0.93
C ALA A 64 11.00 -9.02 -1.14
N TRP A 65 10.28 -8.14 -0.43
CA TRP A 65 10.45 -6.68 -0.49
C TRP A 65 10.96 -6.13 0.85
N PRO A 66 12.22 -6.40 1.25
CA PRO A 66 12.70 -6.06 2.58
C PRO A 66 12.83 -4.54 2.79
N GLN A 67 13.18 -3.79 1.75
CA GLN A 67 13.40 -2.34 1.82
C GLN A 67 13.08 -1.65 0.49
N ARG A 68 12.04 -0.81 0.50
CA ARG A 68 11.58 0.01 -0.64
C ARG A 68 10.80 1.24 -0.14
N GLN A 69 10.32 2.02 -1.10
CA GLN A 69 9.38 3.13 -0.89
C GLN A 69 8.37 3.16 -2.04
N VAL A 70 7.18 3.71 -1.79
CA VAL A 70 6.20 4.08 -2.80
C VAL A 70 5.62 5.45 -2.48
N ARG A 71 5.28 6.22 -3.51
CA ARG A 71 4.77 7.59 -3.40
C ARG A 71 3.55 7.78 -4.28
N GLY A 72 2.68 8.70 -3.88
CA GLY A 72 1.51 9.12 -4.64
C GLY A 72 0.32 8.16 -4.57
N LEU A 73 0.28 7.23 -3.61
CA LEU A 73 -0.88 6.37 -3.44
C LEU A 73 -2.06 7.20 -2.93
N ARG A 74 -3.26 6.88 -3.44
CA ARG A 74 -4.50 7.59 -3.07
C ARG A 74 -5.31 6.75 -2.09
N VAL A 75 -5.92 7.42 -1.13
CA VAL A 75 -6.84 6.81 -0.16
C VAL A 75 -8.20 7.50 -0.22
N ARG A 76 -9.21 6.84 0.33
CA ARG A 76 -10.56 7.43 0.47
C ARG A 76 -10.46 8.69 1.34
N GLY A 77 -11.30 9.69 1.06
CA GLY A 77 -11.28 10.97 1.76
C GLY A 77 -10.33 12.03 1.16
N ALA A 78 -10.04 11.95 -0.15
CA ALA A 78 -9.24 12.92 -0.89
C ALA A 78 -7.86 13.19 -0.26
N ALA A 79 -7.18 12.11 0.13
CA ALA A 79 -5.83 12.15 0.68
C ALA A 79 -4.87 11.25 -0.10
N GLY A 80 -3.58 11.55 0.01
CA GLY A 80 -2.48 10.77 -0.53
C GLY A 80 -1.58 10.24 0.59
N VAL A 81 -0.93 9.10 0.34
CA VAL A 81 0.04 8.49 1.25
C VAL A 81 1.31 8.16 0.49
N ASP A 82 2.43 8.63 1.03
CA ASP A 82 3.76 8.15 0.71
C ASP A 82 4.25 7.26 1.85
N LEU A 83 4.94 6.17 1.54
CA LEU A 83 5.41 5.23 2.56
C LEU A 83 6.80 4.67 2.22
N ALA A 84 7.60 4.45 3.25
CA ALA A 84 8.88 3.76 3.14
C ALA A 84 9.04 2.75 4.27
N TRP A 85 9.72 1.66 3.97
CA TRP A 85 9.99 0.59 4.92
C TRP A 85 11.39 0.02 4.74
N ARG A 86 11.89 -0.59 5.79
CA ARG A 86 13.19 -1.26 5.85
C ARG A 86 13.10 -2.44 6.81
N ASP A 87 13.75 -3.53 6.45
CA ASP A 87 13.71 -4.81 7.17
C ASP A 87 12.27 -5.29 7.42
N GLY A 88 11.37 -5.06 6.45
CA GLY A 88 9.94 -5.39 6.56
C GLY A 88 9.15 -4.48 7.51
N ARG A 89 9.75 -3.41 8.03
CA ARG A 89 9.16 -2.53 9.04
C ARG A 89 8.98 -1.11 8.54
N LEU A 90 7.85 -0.50 8.90
CA LEU A 90 7.54 0.89 8.56
C LEU A 90 8.67 1.80 9.07
N GLN A 91 9.19 2.65 8.18
CA GLN A 91 10.11 3.74 8.57
C GLN A 91 9.34 5.04 8.72
N TYR A 92 8.58 5.40 7.69
CA TYR A 92 7.64 6.51 7.75
C TYR A 92 6.42 6.27 6.86
N ALA A 93 5.32 6.93 7.20
CA ALA A 93 4.21 7.21 6.28
C ALA A 93 3.84 8.68 6.35
N ARG A 94 3.69 9.32 5.20
CA ARG A 94 3.31 10.72 5.07
C ARG A 94 1.90 10.80 4.51
N LEU A 95 0.99 11.35 5.30
CA LEU A 95 -0.40 11.60 4.93
C LEU A 95 -0.55 13.04 4.48
N SER A 96 -1.03 13.26 3.26
CA SER A 96 -1.35 14.58 2.72
C SER A 96 -2.84 14.65 2.38
N SER A 97 -3.56 15.63 2.94
CA SER A 97 -4.99 15.80 2.68
C SER A 97 -5.25 16.99 1.77
N GLU A 98 -6.04 16.81 0.71
CA GLU A 98 -6.45 17.91 -0.17
C GLU A 98 -7.60 18.72 0.41
N ARG A 99 -8.49 18.09 1.17
CA ARG A 99 -9.75 18.69 1.65
C ARG A 99 -9.84 18.81 3.17
N GLY A 100 -8.82 18.40 3.89
CA GLY A 100 -8.87 18.19 5.32
C GLY A 100 -9.76 17.01 5.69
N GLY A 101 -9.80 16.68 6.98
CA GLY A 101 -10.63 15.61 7.50
C GLY A 101 -9.99 14.83 8.64
N HIS A 102 -10.74 13.87 9.14
CA HIS A 102 -10.31 12.92 10.15
C HIS A 102 -9.83 11.63 9.48
N TYR A 103 -8.65 11.17 9.83
CA TYR A 103 -8.03 9.98 9.26
C TYR A 103 -7.52 9.07 10.36
N THR A 104 -7.80 7.77 10.25
CA THR A 104 -7.24 6.72 11.10
C THR A 104 -6.23 5.92 10.29
N LEU A 105 -5.01 5.79 10.77
CA LEU A 105 -3.95 4.98 10.16
C LEU A 105 -3.68 3.77 11.05
N ALA A 106 -3.58 2.59 10.44
CA ALA A 106 -3.39 1.32 11.12
C ALA A 106 -2.10 0.64 10.64
N TYR A 107 -1.27 0.20 11.58
CA TYR A 107 -0.03 -0.55 11.32
C TYR A 107 0.32 -1.46 12.48
N GLY A 108 0.64 -2.72 12.21
CA GLY A 108 1.13 -3.65 13.25
C GLY A 108 0.20 -3.81 14.45
N GLY A 109 -1.12 -3.78 14.24
CA GLY A 109 -2.13 -3.85 15.31
C GLY A 109 -2.33 -2.55 16.10
N GLN A 110 -1.64 -1.47 15.73
CA GLN A 110 -1.78 -0.15 16.34
C GLN A 110 -2.56 0.79 15.41
N THR A 111 -3.22 1.78 16.00
CA THR A 111 -3.93 2.84 15.28
C THR A 111 -3.47 4.21 15.74
N LEU A 112 -3.41 5.16 14.82
CA LEU A 112 -3.09 6.57 15.08
C LEU A 112 -4.03 7.46 14.26
N THR A 113 -4.63 8.46 14.91
CA THR A 113 -5.59 9.37 14.28
C THR A 113 -4.94 10.72 13.97
N ALA A 114 -5.38 11.37 12.89
CA ALA A 114 -5.04 12.74 12.55
C ALA A 114 -6.28 13.52 12.11
N ASP A 115 -6.36 14.77 12.55
CA ASP A 115 -7.25 15.79 12.01
C ASP A 115 -6.40 16.76 11.18
N LEU A 116 -6.62 16.76 9.86
CA LEU A 116 -5.90 17.62 8.92
C LEU A 116 -6.77 18.76 8.42
N SER A 117 -6.17 19.94 8.29
CA SER A 117 -6.74 21.03 7.49
C SER A 117 -6.55 20.76 5.99
N PRO A 118 -7.32 21.41 5.10
CA PRO A 118 -7.09 21.33 3.66
C PRO A 118 -5.65 21.71 3.28
N GLY A 119 -5.01 20.88 2.45
CA GLY A 119 -3.62 21.05 2.02
C GLY A 119 -2.57 20.64 3.06
N ALA A 120 -2.98 20.25 4.27
CA ALA A 120 -2.04 19.89 5.32
C ALA A 120 -1.43 18.49 5.08
N THR A 121 -0.22 18.33 5.61
CA THR A 121 0.53 17.07 5.56
C THR A 121 1.07 16.76 6.95
N MET A 122 1.03 15.49 7.35
CA MET A 122 1.64 14.98 8.57
C MET A 122 2.41 13.70 8.27
N GLU A 123 3.48 13.47 9.02
CA GLU A 123 4.31 12.27 8.90
C GLU A 123 4.30 11.49 10.21
N LEU A 124 4.21 10.16 10.10
CA LEU A 124 4.27 9.25 11.23
C LEU A 124 5.36 8.22 11.01
N GLY A 125 5.85 7.66 12.11
CA GLY A 125 6.82 6.58 12.09
C GLY A 125 6.71 5.72 13.35
N LEU A 126 7.73 4.91 13.57
CA LEU A 126 7.85 4.10 14.78
C LEU A 126 8.86 4.74 15.74
N HIS A 127 8.46 4.89 17.00
CA HIS A 127 9.34 5.22 18.13
C HIS A 127 9.12 4.19 19.23
N ASP A 128 10.16 3.45 19.62
CA ASP A 128 10.08 2.33 20.57
C ASP A 128 8.94 1.34 20.24
N ASP A 129 8.87 0.94 18.96
CA ASP A 129 7.81 0.09 18.40
C ASP A 129 6.38 0.66 18.47
N ARG A 130 6.20 1.91 18.89
CA ARG A 130 4.91 2.59 18.92
C ARG A 130 4.73 3.50 17.70
N LEU A 131 3.52 3.49 17.15
CA LEU A 131 3.14 4.38 16.06
C LEU A 131 2.96 5.80 16.61
N VAL A 132 3.75 6.76 16.10
CA VAL A 132 3.74 8.16 16.57
C VAL A 132 3.81 9.15 15.41
N TRP A 133 3.20 10.32 15.58
CA TRP A 133 3.42 11.48 14.70
C TRP A 133 4.81 12.06 14.93
N GLN A 134 5.44 12.54 13.86
CA GLN A 134 6.77 13.16 13.84
C GLN A 134 6.69 14.67 13.57
#